data_AF-A0A1V9KKW8-F1
#
_entry.id   AF-A0A1V9KKW8-F1
#
_cell.length_a   1.000
_cell.length_b   1.000
_cell.length_c   1.000
_cell.angle_alpha   90.00
_cell.angle_beta   90.00
_cell.angle_gamma   90.00
#
_symmetry.space_group_name_H-M   'P 1'
#
loop_
_entity.id
_entity.type
_entity.pdbx_description
1 polymer ?
#
loop_
_entity_poly.entity_id
_entity_poly.type
_entity_poly.pdbx_seq_one_letter_code
_entity_poly.pdbx_strand_id
1 'polypeptide(L)'
;MRLGDLFARDPSGRPLLTWRELGGYIRQLPPRARLRLALGDSDGMWGLQEHLQALTIDELRIANWQRANDGIKPSKQSKPPKPMDRPGPGRSRGKNSPERIAKRKAALERAADRRRALARGEIT
;
A
#
# COMPACT_ATOMS: atom_id res chain seq x y z
N MET A 1 0.24 -33.48 13.59
CA MET A 1 0.93 -33.34 12.30
C MET A 1 2.16 -32.47 12.51
N ARG A 2 3.37 -33.01 12.33
CA ARG A 2 4.63 -32.26 12.52
C ARG A 2 5.03 -31.61 11.20
N LEU A 3 5.71 -30.46 11.26
CA LEU A 3 6.15 -29.72 10.06
C LEU A 3 7.08 -30.54 9.16
N GLY A 4 7.83 -31.50 9.73
CA GLY A 4 8.67 -32.42 8.98
C GLY A 4 7.91 -33.43 8.11
N ASP A 5 6.65 -33.73 8.46
CA ASP A 5 5.82 -34.70 7.72
C ASP A 5 5.35 -34.11 6.38
N LEU A 6 5.39 -32.79 6.21
CA LEU A 6 4.99 -32.10 4.97
C LEU A 6 5.93 -32.39 3.80
N PHE A 7 7.19 -32.78 4.05
CA PHE A 7 8.16 -33.10 2.99
C PHE A 7 8.42 -34.61 2.88
N ALA A 8 7.60 -35.43 3.55
CA ALA A 8 7.69 -36.87 3.43
C ALA A 8 7.50 -37.30 1.97
N ARG A 9 8.13 -38.42 1.62
CA ARG A 9 8.07 -39.01 0.28
C ARG A 9 7.23 -40.28 0.33
N ASP A 10 6.50 -40.55 -0.74
CA ASP A 10 5.81 -41.82 -0.90
C ASP A 10 6.82 -42.98 -1.12
N PRO A 11 6.37 -44.25 -1.14
CA PRO A 11 7.22 -45.40 -1.40
C PRO A 11 7.91 -45.38 -2.79
N SER A 12 7.39 -44.60 -3.75
CA SER A 12 7.99 -44.37 -5.07
C SER A 12 8.96 -43.17 -5.11
N GLY A 13 9.23 -42.54 -3.97
CA GLY A 13 10.18 -41.44 -3.79
C GLY A 13 9.63 -40.06 -4.15
N ARG A 14 8.34 -39.93 -4.49
CA ARG A 14 7.71 -38.66 -4.85
C ARG A 14 7.38 -37.85 -3.59
N PRO A 15 7.59 -36.52 -3.57
CA PRO A 15 7.19 -35.71 -2.43
C PRO A 15 5.66 -35.75 -2.25
N LEU A 16 5.19 -35.98 -1.03
CA LEU A 16 3.77 -35.97 -0.68
C LEU A 16 3.16 -34.55 -0.76
N LEU A 17 3.99 -33.51 -0.64
CA LEU A 17 3.62 -32.12 -0.89
C LEU A 17 4.63 -31.49 -1.84
N THR A 18 4.15 -31.04 -3.00
CA THR A 18 4.99 -30.30 -3.96
C THR A 18 5.03 -28.81 -3.64
N TRP A 19 6.09 -28.12 -4.07
CA TRP A 19 6.19 -26.65 -3.98
C TRP A 19 5.02 -25.93 -4.68
N ARG A 20 4.49 -26.54 -5.75
CA ARG A 20 3.33 -26.03 -6.47
C ARG A 20 2.07 -26.11 -5.62
N GLU A 21 1.84 -27.23 -4.94
CA GLU A 21 0.71 -27.41 -4.02
C GLU A 21 0.82 -26.51 -2.80
N LEU A 22 2.01 -26.41 -2.20
CA LEU A 22 2.26 -25.46 -1.11
C LEU A 22 1.97 -24.01 -1.55
N GLY A 23 2.44 -23.62 -2.74
CA GLY A 23 2.11 -22.32 -3.32
C GLY A 23 0.61 -22.12 -3.52
N GLY A 24 -0.11 -23.17 -3.93
CA GLY A 24 -1.57 -23.18 -4.01
C GLY A 24 -2.24 -22.93 -2.67
N TYR A 25 -1.83 -23.67 -1.62
CA TYR A 25 -2.37 -23.51 -0.27
C TYR A 25 -2.11 -22.12 0.30
N ILE A 26 -0.90 -21.59 0.13
CA ILE A 26 -0.56 -20.23 0.58
C ILE A 26 -1.43 -19.19 -0.12
N ARG A 27 -1.69 -19.33 -1.43
CA ARG A 27 -2.55 -18.40 -2.18
C ARG A 27 -4.02 -18.46 -1.75
N GLN A 28 -4.50 -19.64 -1.34
CA GLN A 28 -5.87 -19.86 -0.89
C GLN A 28 -6.09 -19.57 0.60
N LEU A 29 -5.04 -19.17 1.34
CA LEU A 29 -5.20 -18.81 2.74
C LEU A 29 -6.22 -17.68 2.93
N PRO A 30 -7.04 -17.76 3.99
CA PRO A 30 -8.01 -16.71 4.27
C PRO A 30 -7.31 -15.36 4.47
N PRO A 31 -7.94 -14.24 4.09
CA PRO A 31 -7.30 -12.92 4.12
C PRO A 31 -6.71 -12.54 5.48
N ARG A 32 -7.33 -13.00 6.57
CA ARG A 32 -6.91 -12.75 7.97
C ARG A 32 -5.87 -13.74 8.50
N ALA A 33 -5.33 -14.63 7.67
CA ALA A 33 -4.30 -15.57 8.09
C ALA A 33 -3.04 -14.81 8.53
N ARG A 34 -2.47 -15.18 9.68
CA ARG A 34 -1.22 -14.58 10.19
C ARG A 34 -0.06 -14.62 9.20
N LEU A 35 0.01 -15.66 8.36
CA LEU A 35 1.03 -15.76 7.32
C LEU A 35 0.92 -14.65 6.28
N ARG A 36 -0.31 -14.25 5.89
CA ARG A 36 -0.53 -13.17 4.93
C ARG A 36 -0.07 -11.82 5.51
N LEU A 37 -0.36 -11.58 6.80
CA LEU A 37 0.14 -10.40 7.51
C LEU A 37 1.67 -10.36 7.56
N ALA A 38 2.32 -11.50 7.83
CA ALA A 38 3.78 -11.60 7.85
C ALA A 38 4.41 -11.37 6.46
N LEU A 39 3.70 -11.73 5.39
CA LEU A 39 4.10 -11.45 4.00
C LEU A 39 3.83 -10.01 3.56
N GLY A 40 3.31 -9.15 4.44
CA GLY A 40 3.02 -7.75 4.14
C GLY A 40 1.73 -7.54 3.34
N ASP A 41 0.85 -8.55 3.29
CA ASP A 41 -0.46 -8.41 2.66
C ASP A 41 -1.37 -7.52 3.53
N SER A 42 -1.73 -6.37 2.99
CA SER A 42 -2.58 -5.40 3.67
C SER A 42 -4.07 -5.56 3.35
N ASP A 43 -4.43 -6.27 2.28
CA ASP A 43 -5.82 -6.36 1.82
C ASP A 43 -6.73 -7.08 2.81
N GLY A 44 -6.18 -8.03 3.58
CA GLY A 44 -6.94 -8.79 4.57
C GLY A 44 -7.02 -8.15 5.96
N MET A 45 -6.41 -6.98 6.18
CA MET A 45 -6.35 -6.35 7.50
C MET A 45 -7.71 -5.81 7.95
N TRP A 46 -8.48 -5.23 7.04
CA TRP A 46 -9.81 -4.70 7.34
C TRP A 46 -10.89 -5.64 6.83
N GLY A 47 -11.91 -5.86 7.65
CA GLY A 47 -13.15 -6.47 7.22
C GLY A 47 -14.15 -5.40 6.76
N LEU A 48 -15.35 -5.85 6.38
CA LEU A 48 -16.42 -4.97 5.94
C LEU A 48 -16.79 -3.92 7.01
N GLN A 49 -16.87 -4.33 8.27
CA GLN A 49 -17.26 -3.45 9.37
C GLN A 49 -16.25 -2.30 9.54
N GLU A 50 -14.95 -2.60 9.47
CA GLU A 50 -13.90 -1.60 9.58
C GLU A 50 -13.93 -0.60 8.41
N HIS A 51 -14.19 -1.08 7.19
CA HIS A 51 -14.38 -0.20 6.03
C HIS A 51 -15.61 0.72 6.16
N LEU A 52 -16.74 0.18 6.63
CA LEU A 52 -17.96 0.95 6.84
C LEU A 52 -17.78 1.99 7.96
N GLN A 53 -17.16 1.60 9.07
CA GLN A 53 -16.85 2.51 10.16
C GLN A 53 -15.91 3.63 9.72
N ALA A 54 -14.90 3.31 8.89
CA ALA A 54 -13.99 4.31 8.35
C ALA A 54 -14.72 5.33 7.45
N LEU A 55 -15.68 4.87 6.62
CA LEU A 55 -16.54 5.76 5.84
C LEU A 55 -17.36 6.69 6.73
N THR A 56 -17.99 6.16 7.78
CA THR A 56 -18.76 6.97 8.74
C THR A 56 -17.89 8.05 9.39
N ILE A 57 -16.66 7.69 9.80
CA ILE A 57 -15.72 8.64 10.41
C ILE A 57 -15.32 9.73 9.41
N ASP A 58 -15.03 9.37 8.15
CA ASP A 58 -14.66 10.33 7.11
C ASP A 58 -15.78 11.36 6.88
N GLU A 59 -17.04 10.92 6.81
CA GLU A 59 -18.21 11.79 6.67
C GLU A 59 -18.40 12.71 7.89
N LEU A 60 -18.25 12.18 9.10
CA LEU A 60 -18.34 12.99 10.32
C LEU A 60 -17.25 14.07 10.38
N ARG A 61 -16.03 13.77 9.90
CA ARG A 61 -14.96 14.77 9.82
C ARG A 61 -15.29 15.88 8.84
N ILE A 62 -15.90 15.55 7.70
CA ILE A 62 -16.38 16.54 6.73
C ILE A 62 -17.48 17.40 7.33
N ALA A 63 -18.48 16.79 7.98
CA ALA A 63 -19.58 17.53 8.61
C ALA A 63 -19.08 18.47 9.72
N ASN A 64 -18.08 18.06 10.50
CA ASN A 64 -17.43 18.90 11.50
C ASN A 64 -16.66 20.05 10.85
N TRP A 65 -15.93 19.77 9.77
CA TRP A 65 -15.23 20.80 9.00
C TRP A 65 -16.20 21.82 8.39
N GLN A 66 -17.33 21.40 7.84
CA GLN A 66 -18.35 22.30 7.31
C GLN A 66 -18.86 23.26 8.39
N ARG A 67 -19.24 22.73 9.57
CA ARG A 67 -19.69 23.55 10.71
C ARG A 67 -18.61 24.51 11.21
N ALA A 68 -17.35 24.05 11.25
CA ALA A 68 -16.23 24.89 11.70
C ALA A 68 -15.88 26.03 10.72
N ASN A 69 -16.26 25.89 9.44
CA ASN A 69 -16.00 26.90 8.40
C ASN A 69 -17.25 27.67 7.99
N ASP A 70 -18.38 27.44 8.66
CA ASP A 70 -19.62 28.15 8.41
C ASP A 70 -19.47 29.66 8.73
N GLY A 71 -19.98 30.51 7.86
CA GLY A 71 -19.80 31.97 7.94
C GLY A 71 -18.37 32.49 7.72
N ILE A 72 -17.37 31.62 7.52
CA ILE A 72 -15.99 32.03 7.23
C ILE A 72 -15.82 32.29 5.74
N LYS A 73 -15.21 33.42 5.39
CA LYS A 73 -14.85 33.75 3.99
C LYS A 73 -14.03 32.60 3.36
N PRO A 74 -14.29 32.18 2.11
CA PRO A 74 -13.60 31.05 1.48
C PRO A 74 -12.07 31.10 1.54
N SER A 75 -11.47 32.29 1.44
CA SER A 75 -10.02 32.49 1.53
C SER A 75 -9.41 32.22 2.90
N LYS A 76 -10.23 32.21 3.96
CA LYS A 76 -9.83 31.95 5.34
C LYS A 76 -10.26 30.57 5.84
N GLN A 77 -10.93 29.77 5.01
CA GLN A 77 -11.38 28.44 5.39
C GLN A 77 -10.18 27.48 5.54
N SER A 78 -10.27 26.62 6.54
CA SER A 78 -9.32 25.51 6.69
C SER A 78 -9.50 24.51 5.55
N LYS A 79 -8.45 23.74 5.24
CA LYS A 79 -8.54 22.72 4.17
C LYS A 79 -9.47 21.56 4.59
N PRO A 80 -10.27 21.00 3.67
CA PRO A 80 -11.07 19.83 3.95
C PRO A 80 -10.21 18.67 4.46
N PRO A 81 -10.71 17.88 5.42
CA PRO A 81 -10.02 16.70 5.89
C PRO A 81 -9.89 15.69 4.75
N LYS A 82 -8.76 14.98 4.72
CA LYS A 82 -8.58 13.85 3.79
C LYS A 82 -9.19 12.59 4.39
N PRO A 83 -9.73 11.69 3.55
CA PRO A 83 -10.13 10.37 3.98
C PRO A 83 -9.00 9.65 4.72
N MET A 84 -9.34 8.84 5.71
CA MET A 84 -8.37 7.98 6.39
C MET A 84 -7.71 7.01 5.40
N ASP A 85 -6.43 6.72 5.61
CA ASP A 85 -5.71 5.71 4.83
C ASP A 85 -6.35 4.33 5.09
N ARG A 86 -6.68 3.60 4.01
CA ARG A 86 -7.34 2.30 4.07
C ARG A 86 -6.42 1.22 3.51
N PRO A 87 -6.30 0.05 4.16
CA PRO A 87 -5.70 -1.13 3.55
C PRO A 87 -6.55 -1.57 2.35
N GLY A 88 -5.93 -2.16 1.33
CA GLY A 88 -6.63 -2.55 0.11
C GLY A 88 -5.95 -2.09 -1.18
N PRO A 89 -6.45 -2.55 -2.34
CA PRO A 89 -5.98 -2.10 -3.64
C PRO A 89 -6.52 -0.69 -3.93
N GLY A 90 -5.92 0.35 -3.32
CA GLY A 90 -6.47 1.71 -3.38
C GLY A 90 -5.58 2.87 -2.88
N ARG A 91 -4.92 3.53 -3.83
CA ARG A 91 -4.42 4.93 -3.89
C ARG A 91 -3.57 5.57 -2.78
N SER A 92 -3.23 4.93 -1.67
CA SER A 92 -2.14 5.47 -0.84
C SER A 92 -0.78 5.05 -1.39
N ARG A 93 -0.40 5.60 -2.55
CA ARG A 93 1.04 5.65 -2.90
C ARG A 93 1.66 6.69 -1.98
N GLY A 94 2.04 6.26 -0.78
CA GLY A 94 2.70 7.08 0.21
C GLY A 94 3.70 8.00 -0.48
N LYS A 95 3.56 9.31 -0.26
CA LYS A 95 4.43 10.31 -0.90
C LYS A 95 5.91 10.05 -0.59
N ASN A 96 6.17 9.29 0.47
CA ASN A 96 7.47 8.88 0.97
C ASN A 96 7.80 7.39 0.69
N SER A 97 7.18 6.75 -0.30
CA SER A 97 7.65 5.44 -0.74
C SER A 97 9.12 5.54 -1.19
N PRO A 98 10.01 4.65 -0.72
CA PRO A 98 11.45 4.72 -1.01
C PRO A 98 11.71 4.70 -2.53
N GLU A 99 10.94 3.93 -3.29
CA GLU A 99 11.02 3.90 -4.76
C GLU A 99 10.68 5.26 -5.40
N ARG A 100 9.67 5.97 -4.88
CA ARG A 100 9.30 7.30 -5.40
C ARG A 100 10.33 8.36 -5.03
N ILE A 101 10.91 8.27 -3.84
CA ILE A 101 12.01 9.14 -3.40
C ILE A 101 13.22 8.95 -4.32
N ALA A 102 13.61 7.71 -4.57
CA ALA A 102 14.70 7.37 -5.48
C ALA A 102 14.43 7.87 -6.90
N LYS A 103 13.23 7.64 -7.43
CA LYS A 103 12.82 8.13 -8.75
C LYS A 103 12.85 9.65 -8.86
N ARG A 104 12.47 10.37 -7.79
CA ARG A 104 12.51 11.83 -7.72
C ARG A 104 13.95 12.36 -7.68
N LYS A 105 14.83 11.76 -6.88
CA LYS A 105 16.26 12.13 -6.85
C LYS A 105 16.92 11.93 -8.22
N ALA A 106 16.72 10.77 -8.84
CA ALA A 106 17.26 10.48 -10.16
C ALA A 106 16.73 11.44 -11.24
N ALA A 107 15.48 11.92 -11.12
CA ALA A 107 14.94 12.93 -12.02
C ALA A 107 15.57 14.32 -11.82
N LEU A 108 15.85 14.69 -10.56
CA LEU A 108 16.53 15.95 -10.23
C LEU A 108 17.99 15.94 -10.72
N GLU A 109 18.70 14.83 -10.56
CA GLU A 109 20.07 14.64 -11.07
C GLU A 109 20.12 14.80 -12.59
N ARG A 110 19.22 14.12 -13.32
CA ARG A 110 19.09 14.28 -14.78
C ARG A 110 18.82 15.72 -15.21
N ALA A 111 17.99 16.45 -14.46
CA ALA A 111 17.70 17.85 -14.75
C ALA A 111 18.92 18.76 -14.48
N ALA A 112 19.69 18.47 -13.43
CA ALA A 112 20.91 19.20 -13.10
C ALA A 112 22.02 18.95 -14.14
N ASP A 113 22.19 17.70 -14.58
CA ASP A 113 23.17 17.35 -15.61
C ASP A 113 22.82 17.97 -16.95
N ARG A 114 21.52 17.97 -17.33
CA ARG A 114 21.06 18.68 -18.52
C ARG A 114 21.32 20.18 -18.44
N ARG A 115 21.08 20.81 -17.28
CA ARG A 115 21.40 22.23 -17.06
C ARG A 115 22.90 22.52 -17.18
N ARG A 116 23.76 21.63 -16.65
CA ARG A 116 25.22 21.76 -16.76
C ARG A 116 25.68 21.59 -18.21
N ALA A 117 25.13 20.62 -18.94
CA ALA A 117 25.44 20.40 -20.35
C ALA A 117 25.02 21.59 -21.24
N LEU A 118 23.83 22.17 -21.00
CA LEU A 118 23.39 23.41 -21.65
C LEU A 118 24.35 24.57 -21.35
N ALA A 119 24.79 24.71 -20.09
CA ALA A 119 25.73 25.77 -19.70
C ALA A 119 27.14 25.60 -20.30
N ARG A 120 27.54 24.36 -20.59
CA ARG A 120 28.79 24.04 -21.30
C ARG A 120 28.67 24.09 -22.82
N GLY A 121 27.46 24.28 -23.37
CA GLY A 121 27.21 24.30 -24.82
C GLY A 121 27.30 22.95 -25.51
N GLU A 122 27.26 21.84 -24.75
CA GLU A 122 27.35 20.46 -25.27
C GLU A 122 26.03 19.97 -25.88
N ILE A 123 24.92 20.64 -25.54
CA ILE A 123 23.56 20.34 -25.98
C ILE A 123 22.89 21.69 -26.27
N THR A 124 22.17 21.82 -27.39
CA THR A 124 21.38 23.00 -27.77
C THR A 124 19.92 22.90 -27.37
#